data_AF-A0A3S2AND9-F1
#
_entry.id   AF-A0A3S2AND9-F1
#
_cell.length_a   1.000
_cell.length_b   1.000
_cell.length_c   1.000
_cell.angle_alpha   90.00
_cell.angle_beta   90.00
_cell.angle_gamma   90.00
#
_symmetry.space_group_name_H-M   'P 1'
#
loop_
_entity.id
_entity.type
_entity.pdbx_description
1 polymer ?
#
loop_
_entity_poly.entity_id
_entity_poly.type
_entity_poly.pdbx_seq_one_letter_code
_entity_poly.pdbx_strand_id
1 'polypeptide(L)' 'DAARMSESPAMRKWWELCDPMQTPLPTRADGEWWAAMGEVFHLD' A
#
# COMPACT_ATOMS: atom_id res chain seq x y z
N ASP A 1 1.72 10.54 -4.24
CA ASP A 1 1.44 9.46 -5.21
C ASP A 1 2.23 8.21 -4.91
N ALA A 2 1.53 7.13 -4.54
CA ALA A 2 2.13 5.80 -4.48
C ALA A 2 2.76 5.38 -5.83
N ALA A 3 2.20 5.87 -6.94
CA ALA A 3 2.77 5.70 -8.28
C ALA A 3 4.19 6.28 -8.41
N ARG A 4 4.45 7.47 -7.85
CA ARG A 4 5.80 8.06 -7.85
C ARG A 4 6.75 7.32 -6.91
N MET A 5 6.24 6.66 -5.88
CA MET A 5 7.04 5.84 -4.98
C MET A 5 7.50 4.55 -5.67
N SER A 6 6.68 3.93 -6.52
CA SER A 6 7.06 2.70 -7.23
C SER A 6 8.16 2.90 -8.29
N GLU A 7 8.33 4.14 -8.76
CA GLU A 7 9.42 4.53 -9.64
C GLU A 7 10.79 4.50 -8.94
N SER A 8 10.83 4.66 -7.60
CA SER A 8 12.06 4.66 -6.82
C SER A 8 12.69 3.27 -6.70
N PRO A 9 13.95 3.08 -7.12
CA PRO A 9 14.64 1.80 -6.97
C PRO A 9 14.80 1.34 -5.51
N ALA A 10 14.94 2.29 -4.58
CA ALA A 10 15.04 1.97 -3.15
C ALA A 10 13.70 1.46 -2.61
N MET A 11 12.58 2.01 -3.08
CA MET A 11 11.24 1.60 -2.68
C MET A 11 10.92 0.19 -3.17
N ARG A 12 11.30 -0.13 -4.41
CA ARG A 12 11.14 -1.49 -4.95
C ARG A 12 11.90 -2.53 -4.12
N LYS A 13 13.16 -2.26 -3.77
CA LYS A 13 13.96 -3.13 -2.89
C LYS A 13 13.34 -3.31 -1.51
N TRP A 14 12.73 -2.26 -0.97
CA TRP A 14 12.02 -2.34 0.30
C TRP A 14 10.78 -3.25 0.20
N TRP A 15 9.98 -3.11 -0.85
CA TRP A 15 8.81 -3.97 -1.07
C TRP A 15 9.19 -5.44 -1.30
N GLU A 16 10.29 -5.74 -1.99
CA GLU A 16 10.80 -7.12 -2.11
C GLU A 16 11.01 -7.80 -0.75
N LEU A 17 11.39 -7.04 0.28
CA LEU A 17 11.58 -7.54 1.64
C LEU A 17 10.26 -7.61 2.42
N CYS A 18 9.40 -6.60 2.26
CA CYS A 18 8.19 -6.45 3.08
C CYS A 18 6.98 -7.22 2.56
N ASP A 19 6.78 -7.31 1.25
CA ASP A 19 5.61 -7.92 0.63
C ASP A 19 5.43 -9.41 1.02
N PRO A 20 6.49 -10.25 1.10
CA PRO A 20 6.35 -11.64 1.51
C PRO A 20 5.88 -11.84 2.96
N MET A 21 6.05 -10.82 3.81
CA MET A 21 5.63 -10.85 5.21
C MET A 21 4.20 -10.33 5.41
N GLN A 22 3.56 -9.83 4.35
CA GLN A 22 2.22 -9.27 4.40
C GLN A 22 1.20 -10.25 3.83
N THR A 23 -0.02 -10.24 4.37
CA THR A 23 -1.15 -10.97 3.80
C THR A 23 -2.21 -9.95 3.38
N PRO A 24 -2.49 -9.81 2.07
CA PRO A 24 -3.48 -8.85 1.61
C PRO A 24 -4.88 -9.25 2.09
N LEU A 25 -5.70 -8.26 2.44
CA LEU A 25 -7.07 -8.52 2.89
C LEU A 25 -7.91 -9.10 1.73
N PRO A 26 -8.69 -10.17 1.95
CA PRO A 26 -9.54 -10.75 0.90
C PRO A 26 -10.64 -9.80 0.44
N THR A 27 -10.92 -8.75 1.20
CA THR A 27 -11.94 -7.74 0.92
C THR A 27 -11.37 -6.45 0.30
N ARG A 28 -10.07 -6.41 -0.03
CA ARG A 28 -9.46 -5.28 -0.74
C ARG A 28 -10.08 -5.14 -2.14
N ALA A 29 -10.09 -3.93 -2.71
CA ALA A 29 -10.58 -3.75 -4.07
C ALA A 29 -9.60 -4.32 -5.11
N ASP A 30 -10.08 -4.51 -6.34
CA ASP A 30 -9.25 -5.02 -7.44
C ASP A 30 -8.04 -4.11 -7.68
N GLY A 31 -6.84 -4.71 -7.64
CA GLY A 31 -5.57 -4.00 -7.82
C GLY A 31 -4.97 -3.37 -6.56
N GLU A 32 -5.66 -3.37 -5.41
CA GLU A 32 -5.16 -2.73 -4.18
C GLU A 32 -4.31 -3.66 -3.34
N TRP A 33 -2.99 -3.48 -3.23
CA TRP A 33 -2.23 -4.26 -2.24
C TRP A 33 -2.60 -3.89 -0.79
N TRP A 34 -2.76 -2.59 -0.53
CA TRP A 34 -3.21 -2.03 0.74
C TRP A 34 -4.66 -1.56 0.61
N ALA A 35 -5.57 -2.12 1.43
CA ALA A 35 -6.97 -1.71 1.41
C ALA A 35 -7.13 -0.29 1.96
N ALA A 36 -7.64 0.64 1.16
CA ALA A 36 -7.86 2.01 1.58
C ALA A 36 -9.01 2.11 2.60
N MET A 37 -8.89 3.03 3.56
CA MET A 37 -9.95 3.35 4.52
C MET A 37 -10.47 4.76 4.28
N GLY A 38 -11.79 4.93 4.35
CA GLY A 38 -12.42 6.24 4.32
C GLY A 38 -12.22 6.96 5.66
N GLU A 39 -11.67 8.17 5.61
CA GLU A 39 -11.63 9.06 6.76
C GLU A 39 -13.04 9.59 7.06
N VAL A 40 -13.58 9.31 8.26
CA VAL A 40 -14.96 9.68 8.64
C VAL A 40 -15.03 10.80 9.67
N PHE A 41 -13.89 11.15 10.27
CA PHE A 41 -13.79 12.19 11.28
C PHE A 41 -12.37 12.76 11.30
N HIS A 42 -12.28 14.08 11.40
CA HIS A 42 -11.05 14.85 11.52
C HIS A 42 -11.31 16.04 12.45
N LEU A 43 -10.32 16.40 13.28
CA LEU A 43 -10.26 17.67 13.98
C LEU A 43 -8.84 18.20 13.85
N ASP A 44 -8.71 19.45 13.39
CA ASP A 44 -7.43 20.13 13.16
C ASP A 44 -6.63 20.37 14.46
#